data_AF-A0A7S1QP45-F1
#
_entry.id   AF-A0A7S1QP45-F1
#
_cell.length_a   1.000
_cell.length_b   1.000
_cell.length_c   1.000
_cell.angle_alpha   90.00
_cell.angle_beta   90.00
_cell.angle_gamma   90.00
#
_symmetry.space_group_name_H-M   'P 1'
#
loop_
_entity.id
_entity.type
_entity.pdbx_description
1 polymer ?
#
loop_
_entity_poly.entity_id
_entity_poly.type
_entity_poly.pdbx_seq_one_letter_code
_entity_poly.pdbx_strand_id
1 'polypeptide(L)'
;VTVWQGRRMLAKLWTPGERGGETLIALAKERSLDVQVAVREGAAMEILVENLGRRAYVLRNTTDPKTTWEDWKGLGEARLNGAKLTSGWKACSLPLDDLQAFKDGVPERTGPEGPAESDGPTFFEGWVYVRGELADTFLRLDAGPWSVGAAFINGVNLGRYSRGAPAPFDLYVPKDYLREGSNQVVLLEMDPTM
;
A
#
# COMPACT_ATOMS: atom_id res chain seq x y z
N VAL A 1 19.12 1.04 5.99
CA VAL A 1 19.00 0.47 4.62
C VAL A 1 18.84 1.61 3.63
N THR A 2 19.62 1.62 2.54
CA THR A 2 19.45 2.58 1.42
C THR A 2 18.78 1.89 0.25
N VAL A 3 17.58 2.30 -0.14
CA VAL A 3 16.86 1.76 -1.33
C VAL A 3 17.09 2.69 -2.53
N TRP A 4 17.61 2.21 -3.66
CA TRP A 4 17.83 3.03 -4.88
C TRP A 4 17.03 2.53 -6.09
N GLN A 5 16.60 3.49 -6.92
CA GLN A 5 15.85 3.42 -8.19
C GLN A 5 14.32 3.40 -8.10
N GLY A 6 13.77 4.60 -8.26
CA GLY A 6 12.37 4.85 -8.56
C GLY A 6 12.03 6.28 -8.18
N ARG A 7 11.51 7.10 -9.09
CA ARG A 7 10.84 8.35 -8.66
C ARG A 7 9.43 7.95 -8.24
N ARG A 8 8.99 8.38 -7.05
CA ARG A 8 7.65 8.14 -6.46
C ARG A 8 7.38 6.67 -6.19
N MET A 9 7.92 6.17 -5.08
CA MET A 9 7.56 4.89 -4.48
C MET A 9 7.32 5.08 -2.99
N LEU A 10 6.48 4.23 -2.43
CA LEU A 10 6.35 4.07 -1.00
C LEU A 10 7.01 2.74 -0.64
N ALA A 11 7.95 2.78 0.31
CA ALA A 11 8.55 1.59 0.86
C ALA A 11 8.25 1.53 2.36
N LYS A 12 7.80 0.36 2.83
CA LYS A 12 7.68 0.05 4.26
C LYS A 12 8.61 -1.07 4.61
N LEU A 13 9.28 -0.91 5.74
CA LEU A 13 10.26 -1.85 6.26
C LEU A 13 9.79 -2.37 7.61
N TRP A 14 9.85 -3.68 7.82
CA TRP A 14 9.59 -4.30 9.11
C TRP A 14 10.38 -5.61 9.30
N THR A 15 10.40 -6.09 10.55
CA THR A 15 11.00 -7.36 10.98
C THR A 15 9.92 -8.26 11.59
N PRO A 16 9.44 -9.29 10.88
CA PRO A 16 8.37 -10.16 11.37
C PRO A 16 8.73 -10.83 12.71
N GLY A 17 7.80 -10.81 13.67
CA GLY A 17 7.90 -11.59 14.91
C GLY A 17 8.62 -10.91 16.09
N GLU A 18 9.15 -9.70 15.92
CA GLU A 18 9.65 -8.89 17.04
C GLU A 18 8.55 -7.92 17.49
N ARG A 19 7.95 -8.15 18.67
CA ARG A 19 7.06 -7.15 19.31
C ARG A 19 7.84 -5.85 19.49
N GLY A 20 7.32 -4.75 18.96
CA GLY A 20 8.02 -3.46 18.94
C GLY A 20 8.96 -3.26 17.75
N GLY A 21 8.85 -4.09 16.70
CA GLY A 21 9.50 -3.85 15.42
C GLY A 21 9.05 -2.50 14.86
N GLU A 22 10.02 -1.61 14.62
CA GLU A 22 9.73 -0.28 14.11
C GLU A 22 9.25 -0.37 12.65
N THR A 23 7.97 -0.08 12.42
CA THR A 23 7.48 0.17 11.07
C THR A 23 7.93 1.55 10.64
N LEU A 24 9.04 1.58 9.90
CA LEU A 24 9.54 2.80 9.32
C LEU A 24 8.88 3.00 7.96
N ILE A 25 7.84 3.81 8.00
CA ILE A 25 7.15 4.30 6.81
C ILE A 25 7.97 5.45 6.28
N ALA A 26 8.57 5.25 5.11
CA ALA A 26 9.14 6.37 4.41
C ALA A 26 8.59 6.46 3.01
N LEU A 27 7.97 7.62 2.78
CA LEU A 27 7.66 8.09 1.46
C LEU A 27 8.98 8.48 0.80
N ALA A 28 9.50 7.65 -0.10
CA ALA A 28 10.59 8.03 -0.97
C ALA A 28 10.06 9.06 -1.98
N LYS A 29 9.94 10.32 -1.54
CA LYS A 29 9.80 11.49 -2.43
C LYS A 29 11.08 11.66 -3.26
N GLU A 30 12.19 11.07 -2.82
CA GLU A 30 13.50 11.12 -3.45
C GLU A 30 13.97 9.77 -4.00
N ARG A 31 15.07 9.76 -4.77
CA ARG A 31 15.64 8.58 -5.44
C ARG A 31 16.25 7.56 -4.47
N SER A 32 16.37 7.91 -3.19
CA SER A 32 16.86 7.05 -2.14
C SER A 32 16.08 7.24 -0.85
N LEU A 33 15.97 6.15 -0.09
CA LEU A 33 15.46 6.16 1.26
C LEU A 33 16.51 5.54 2.18
N ASP A 34 16.96 6.29 3.19
CA ASP A 34 17.82 5.82 4.28
C ASP A 34 17.00 5.62 5.56
N VAL A 35 16.99 4.39 6.05
CA VAL A 35 16.30 4.00 7.29
C VAL A 35 17.30 3.45 8.29
N GLN A 36 17.27 3.91 9.54
CA GLN A 36 17.98 3.28 10.66
C GLN A 36 17.06 2.23 11.28
N VAL A 37 17.53 1.00 11.38
CA VAL A 37 16.77 -0.11 11.98
C VAL A 37 17.69 -0.89 12.89
N ALA A 38 17.27 -1.10 14.14
CA ALA A 38 17.93 -2.04 15.03
C ALA A 38 17.43 -3.46 14.70
N VAL A 39 18.32 -4.31 14.20
CA VAL A 39 17.99 -5.70 13.86
C VAL A 39 18.97 -6.65 14.53
N ARG A 40 18.48 -7.81 14.96
CA ARG A 40 19.35 -8.89 15.42
C ARG A 40 20.09 -9.50 14.24
N GLU A 41 21.30 -10.00 14.49
CA GLU A 41 22.03 -10.77 13.49
C GLU A 41 21.21 -11.99 13.05
N GLY A 42 21.11 -12.21 11.74
CA GLY A 42 20.30 -13.30 11.16
C GLY A 42 18.80 -13.03 11.10
N ALA A 43 18.30 -11.88 11.56
CA ALA A 43 16.89 -11.51 11.43
C ALA A 43 16.48 -11.38 9.96
N ALA A 44 15.26 -11.82 9.65
CA ALA A 44 14.63 -11.56 8.36
C ALA A 44 14.12 -10.11 8.30
N MET A 45 14.28 -9.49 7.13
CA MET A 45 13.85 -8.13 6.87
C MET A 45 12.91 -8.13 5.68
N GLU A 46 11.76 -7.49 5.81
CA GLU A 46 10.74 -7.42 4.78
C GLU A 46 10.57 -5.98 4.29
N ILE A 47 10.51 -5.81 2.97
CA ILE A 47 10.29 -4.51 2.32
C ILE A 47 9.06 -4.64 1.44
N LEU A 48 7.99 -3.90 1.76
CA LEU A 48 6.85 -3.72 0.86
C LEU A 48 7.10 -2.49 0.01
N VAL A 49 7.13 -2.66 -1.31
CA VAL A 49 7.31 -1.56 -2.27
C VAL A 49 6.03 -1.35 -3.06
N GLU A 50 5.43 -0.18 -2.91
CA GLU A 50 4.26 0.23 -3.66
C GLU A 50 4.67 0.94 -4.97
N ASN A 51 4.15 0.43 -6.09
CA ASN A 51 4.22 1.11 -7.37
C ASN A 51 3.13 2.19 -7.46
N LEU A 52 3.48 3.48 -7.33
CA LEU A 52 2.55 4.63 -7.37
C LEU A 52 2.14 5.07 -8.81
N GLY A 53 2.30 4.19 -9.80
CA GLY A 53 2.02 4.48 -11.20
C GLY A 53 3.26 5.00 -11.95
N ARG A 54 3.30 4.66 -13.25
CA ARG A 54 4.37 5.11 -14.14
C ARG A 54 4.12 6.52 -14.66
N ARG A 55 5.19 7.25 -14.94
CA ARG A 55 5.12 8.53 -15.67
C ARG A 55 4.40 8.31 -17.01
N ALA A 56 3.40 9.15 -17.27
CA ALA A 56 2.68 9.18 -18.55
C ALA A 56 3.20 10.26 -19.51
N TYR A 57 4.25 11.01 -19.14
CA TYR A 57 4.84 12.07 -19.96
C TYR A 57 6.35 12.17 -19.75
N VAL A 58 7.04 12.79 -20.72
CA VAL A 58 8.46 13.12 -20.68
C VAL A 58 8.62 14.63 -20.70
N LEU A 59 9.42 15.19 -19.78
CA LEU A 59 9.78 16.60 -19.78
C LEU A 59 10.84 16.83 -20.86
N ARG A 60 10.49 17.56 -21.93
CA ARG A 60 11.39 17.82 -23.06
C ARG A 60 12.48 18.88 -22.79
N ASN A 61 12.46 19.54 -21.64
CA ASN A 61 13.29 20.74 -21.38
C ASN A 61 14.10 20.68 -20.07
N THR A 62 14.55 19.49 -19.66
CA THR A 62 15.44 19.33 -18.50
C THR A 62 16.84 18.93 -18.95
N THR A 63 17.86 19.43 -18.27
CA THR A 63 19.28 18.97 -18.39
C THR A 63 19.50 17.52 -17.95
N ASP A 64 18.44 16.80 -17.54
CA ASP A 64 18.44 15.35 -17.31
C ASP A 64 18.47 14.66 -18.68
N PRO A 65 19.61 14.05 -19.11
CA PRO A 65 19.76 13.47 -20.46
C PRO A 65 18.85 12.26 -20.71
N LYS A 66 18.06 11.84 -19.72
CA LYS A 66 17.09 10.75 -19.83
C LYS A 66 15.78 11.24 -20.43
N THR A 67 15.75 11.23 -21.76
CA THR A 67 14.53 11.30 -22.60
C THR A 67 13.71 10.00 -22.54
N THR A 68 14.08 9.03 -21.72
CA THR A 68 13.57 7.68 -21.79
C THR A 68 12.29 7.49 -20.96
N TRP A 69 11.40 6.67 -21.50
CA TRP A 69 10.17 6.15 -20.88
C TRP A 69 10.46 5.19 -19.69
N GLU A 70 11.72 5.12 -19.27
CA GLU A 70 12.18 4.27 -18.19
C GLU A 70 11.68 4.82 -16.86
N ASP A 71 10.68 4.12 -16.32
CA ASP A 71 10.16 4.32 -14.97
C ASP A 71 9.96 2.93 -14.36
N TRP A 72 11.10 2.25 -14.18
CA TRP A 72 11.15 0.96 -13.49
C TRP A 72 10.63 1.12 -12.08
N LYS A 73 9.86 0.11 -11.65
CA LYS A 73 9.22 0.09 -10.34
C LYS A 73 9.71 -1.09 -9.49
N GLY A 74 9.79 -0.91 -8.17
CA GLY A 74 10.35 -1.89 -7.25
C GLY A 74 11.68 -1.43 -6.65
N LEU A 75 12.43 -2.39 -6.10
CA LEU A 75 13.72 -2.17 -5.46
C LEU A 75 14.86 -2.38 -6.46
N GLY A 76 15.73 -1.38 -6.68
CA GLY A 76 16.89 -1.49 -7.56
C GLY A 76 18.19 -1.87 -6.85
N GLU A 77 18.54 -1.15 -5.78
CA GLU A 77 19.70 -1.47 -4.92
C GLU A 77 19.33 -1.31 -3.45
N ALA A 78 19.87 -2.17 -2.60
CA ALA A 78 19.79 -2.06 -1.15
C ALA A 78 21.18 -2.11 -0.51
N ARG A 79 21.40 -1.32 0.54
CA ARG A 79 22.64 -1.33 1.34
C ARG A 79 22.36 -1.46 2.83
N LEU A 80 23.17 -2.22 3.55
CA LEU A 80 23.18 -2.31 5.02
C LEU A 80 24.55 -1.84 5.52
N ASN A 81 24.58 -0.81 6.38
CA ASN A 81 25.81 -0.19 6.89
C ASN A 81 26.82 0.16 5.76
N GLY A 82 26.30 0.66 4.63
CA GLY A 82 27.09 1.01 3.44
C GLY A 82 27.44 -0.16 2.50
N ALA A 83 27.39 -1.41 2.98
CA ALA A 83 27.65 -2.60 2.18
C ALA A 83 26.42 -2.96 1.32
N LYS A 84 26.65 -3.25 0.03
CA LYS A 84 25.59 -3.64 -0.91
C LYS A 84 25.07 -5.04 -0.60
N LEU A 85 23.76 -5.20 -0.52
CA LEU A 85 23.10 -6.50 -0.40
C LEU A 85 22.94 -7.11 -1.80
N THR A 86 23.65 -8.19 -2.08
CA THR A 86 23.72 -8.81 -3.41
C THR A 86 23.00 -10.16 -3.53
N SER A 87 22.61 -10.77 -2.41
CA SER A 87 21.98 -12.10 -2.36
C SER A 87 21.00 -12.21 -1.18
N GLY A 88 20.26 -13.32 -1.09
CA GLY A 88 19.33 -13.59 0.02
C GLY A 88 17.92 -13.02 -0.17
N TRP A 89 17.65 -12.39 -1.33
CA TRP A 89 16.34 -11.86 -1.66
C TRP A 89 15.34 -12.95 -1.98
N LYS A 90 14.16 -12.86 -1.35
CA LYS A 90 12.94 -13.50 -1.82
C LYS A 90 11.96 -12.39 -2.16
N ALA A 91 11.37 -12.45 -3.35
CA ALA A 91 10.41 -11.47 -3.81
C ALA A 91 9.08 -12.17 -4.13
N CYS A 92 7.98 -11.56 -3.69
CA CYS A 92 6.64 -11.94 -4.09
C CYS A 92 5.93 -10.70 -4.66
N SER A 93 5.05 -10.91 -5.63
CA SER A 93 4.21 -9.85 -6.20
C SER A 93 2.84 -9.90 -5.56
N LEU A 94 2.29 -8.71 -5.25
CA LEU A 94 0.95 -8.52 -4.71
C LEU A 94 0.11 -7.73 -5.74
N PRO A 95 -0.42 -8.40 -6.78
CA PRO A 95 -1.17 -7.72 -7.85
C PRO A 95 -2.52 -7.17 -7.40
N LEU A 96 -3.12 -7.74 -6.35
CA LEU A 96 -4.42 -7.38 -5.79
C LEU A 96 -5.58 -7.44 -6.80
N ASP A 97 -5.45 -8.31 -7.81
CA ASP A 97 -6.49 -8.62 -8.81
C ASP A 97 -7.50 -9.66 -8.31
N ASP A 98 -7.05 -10.59 -7.46
CA ASP A 98 -7.90 -11.52 -6.72
C ASP A 98 -7.69 -11.39 -5.21
N LEU A 99 -8.67 -10.79 -4.52
CA LEU A 99 -8.62 -10.63 -3.07
C LEU A 99 -8.87 -11.94 -2.31
N GLN A 100 -9.46 -12.96 -2.95
CA GLN A 100 -9.70 -14.26 -2.30
C GLN A 100 -8.39 -14.99 -2.03
N ALA A 101 -7.38 -14.81 -2.89
CA ALA A 101 -6.04 -15.35 -2.70
C ALA A 101 -5.36 -14.90 -1.40
N PHE A 102 -5.88 -13.84 -0.76
CA PHE A 102 -5.38 -13.31 0.52
C PHE A 102 -6.19 -13.76 1.73
N LYS A 103 -7.26 -14.55 1.57
CA LYS A 103 -8.10 -15.00 2.69
C LYS A 103 -7.61 -16.28 3.34
N ASP A 104 -6.93 -17.13 2.58
CA ASP A 104 -6.44 -18.42 3.07
C ASP A 104 -5.40 -18.22 4.18
N GLY A 105 -5.69 -18.74 5.36
CA GLY A 105 -4.78 -18.67 6.52
C GLY A 105 -4.81 -17.35 7.29
N VAL A 106 -5.71 -16.41 6.96
CA VAL A 106 -5.97 -15.24 7.79
C VAL A 106 -6.74 -15.70 9.03
N PRO A 107 -6.20 -15.52 10.26
CA PRO A 107 -6.93 -15.83 11.47
C PRO A 107 -8.19 -14.97 11.50
N GLU A 108 -9.35 -15.61 11.54
CA GLU A 108 -10.60 -14.91 11.81
C GLU A 108 -10.44 -14.21 13.17
N ARG A 109 -10.75 -12.91 13.23
CA ARG A 109 -10.47 -12.15 14.44
C ARG A 109 -11.45 -12.56 15.54
N THR A 110 -11.00 -13.38 16.48
CA THR A 110 -11.82 -13.90 17.59
C THR A 110 -11.85 -12.98 18.82
N GLY A 111 -11.35 -11.74 18.71
CA GLY A 111 -11.27 -10.76 19.81
C GLY A 111 -12.42 -9.76 19.84
N PRO A 112 -12.55 -8.94 20.90
CA PRO A 112 -13.60 -7.92 21.00
C PRO A 112 -13.58 -6.95 19.81
N GLU A 113 -14.76 -6.41 19.46
CA GLU A 113 -14.90 -5.38 18.43
C GLU A 113 -14.05 -4.15 18.78
N GLY A 114 -13.22 -3.67 17.84
CA GLY A 114 -12.30 -2.54 18.01
C GLY A 114 -11.27 -2.47 16.89
N PRO A 115 -10.41 -1.45 16.77
CA PRO A 115 -9.31 -1.46 15.79
C PRO A 115 -8.39 -2.65 16.09
N ALA A 116 -7.96 -3.39 15.05
CA ALA A 116 -6.85 -4.30 15.23
C ALA A 116 -5.61 -3.42 15.34
N GLU A 117 -4.89 -3.47 16.46
CA GLU A 117 -3.53 -2.92 16.51
C GLU A 117 -2.71 -3.75 15.53
N SER A 118 -2.40 -3.15 14.38
CA SER A 118 -1.51 -3.73 13.38
C SER A 118 -0.42 -2.72 13.12
N ASP A 119 0.83 -3.15 13.30
CA ASP A 119 1.98 -2.30 13.07
C ASP A 119 2.25 -2.13 11.56
N GLY A 120 1.46 -2.72 10.66
CA GLY A 120 1.76 -2.73 9.23
C GLY A 120 0.53 -2.68 8.30
N PRO A 121 0.75 -2.74 6.97
CA PRO A 121 -0.31 -2.76 5.98
C PRO A 121 -1.34 -3.84 6.28
N THR A 122 -2.61 -3.47 6.30
CA THR A 122 -3.69 -4.33 6.80
C THR A 122 -4.91 -4.25 5.90
N PHE A 123 -5.50 -5.41 5.63
CA PHE A 123 -6.80 -5.49 4.98
C PHE A 123 -7.91 -5.34 6.02
N PHE A 124 -8.84 -4.42 5.77
CA PHE A 124 -10.09 -4.28 6.49
C PHE A 124 -11.23 -4.70 5.57
N GLU A 125 -12.10 -5.56 6.06
CA GLU A 125 -13.25 -6.08 5.32
C GLU A 125 -14.54 -5.70 6.04
N GLY A 126 -15.54 -5.27 5.27
CA GLY A 126 -16.85 -4.91 5.77
C GLY A 126 -17.93 -5.04 4.70
N TRP A 127 -19.18 -4.80 5.10
CA TRP A 127 -20.33 -4.90 4.21
C TRP A 127 -21.23 -3.69 4.34
N VAL A 128 -21.73 -3.22 3.21
CA VAL A 128 -22.76 -2.18 3.13
C VAL A 128 -24.00 -2.75 2.43
N TYR A 129 -25.18 -2.43 2.95
CA TYR A 129 -26.44 -2.92 2.40
C TYR A 129 -27.16 -1.82 1.62
N VAL A 130 -27.41 -2.05 0.33
CA VAL A 130 -28.13 -1.12 -0.56
C VAL A 130 -29.57 -1.62 -0.73
N ARG A 131 -30.54 -0.70 -0.59
CA ARG A 131 -31.98 -0.97 -0.78
C ARG A 131 -32.51 -0.13 -1.92
N GLY A 132 -33.31 -0.73 -2.80
CA GLY A 132 -33.96 -0.01 -3.90
C GLY A 132 -33.04 0.28 -5.08
N GLU A 133 -33.25 1.42 -5.73
CA GLU A 133 -32.56 1.78 -6.98
C GLU A 133 -31.06 2.03 -6.74
N LEU A 134 -30.22 1.44 -7.59
CA LEU A 134 -28.78 1.67 -7.56
C LEU A 134 -28.45 3.05 -8.12
N ALA A 135 -27.64 3.79 -7.36
CA ALA A 135 -27.17 5.11 -7.74
C ALA A 135 -25.66 5.20 -7.56
N ASP A 136 -25.07 6.07 -8.37
CA ASP A 136 -23.69 6.48 -8.21
C ASP A 136 -23.51 7.10 -6.81
N THR A 137 -22.38 6.81 -6.18
CA THR A 137 -22.10 7.28 -4.82
C THR A 137 -20.61 7.52 -4.62
N PHE A 138 -20.23 7.87 -3.38
CA PHE A 138 -18.86 8.02 -2.95
C PHE A 138 -18.62 7.21 -1.68
N LEU A 139 -17.51 6.47 -1.66
CA LEU A 139 -16.98 5.86 -0.46
C LEU A 139 -16.33 6.95 0.40
N ARG A 140 -17.03 7.32 1.49
CA ARG A 140 -16.62 8.34 2.46
C ARG A 140 -15.53 7.80 3.38
N LEU A 141 -14.27 8.01 2.98
CA LEU A 141 -13.10 7.63 3.76
C LEU A 141 -12.78 8.69 4.81
N ASP A 142 -13.16 9.94 4.57
CA ASP A 142 -12.96 11.06 5.48
C ASP A 142 -13.62 10.86 6.87
N ALA A 143 -14.70 10.08 6.92
CA ALA A 143 -15.44 9.73 8.12
C ALA A 143 -14.77 8.66 8.99
N GLY A 144 -13.73 7.97 8.49
CA GLY A 144 -12.98 6.95 9.23
C GLY A 144 -11.53 7.36 9.54
N PRO A 145 -10.80 6.55 10.32
CA PRO A 145 -9.38 6.78 10.65
C PRO A 145 -8.43 6.35 9.52
N TRP A 146 -8.82 6.54 8.26
CA TRP A 146 -8.04 6.09 7.10
C TRP A 146 -6.98 7.11 6.72
N SER A 147 -5.85 6.68 6.19
CA SER A 147 -4.76 7.58 5.83
C SER A 147 -4.29 7.42 4.39
N VAL A 148 -3.70 6.28 4.01
CA VAL A 148 -3.17 6.01 2.68
C VAL A 148 -3.41 4.55 2.33
N GLY A 149 -3.99 4.28 1.17
CA GLY A 149 -4.33 2.91 0.82
C GLY A 149 -5.04 2.75 -0.50
N ALA A 150 -5.67 1.59 -0.66
CA ALA A 150 -6.51 1.26 -1.80
C ALA A 150 -7.86 0.69 -1.33
N ALA A 151 -8.91 0.98 -2.09
CA ALA A 151 -10.26 0.50 -1.76
C ALA A 151 -10.85 -0.35 -2.89
N PHE A 152 -11.69 -1.30 -2.49
CA PHE A 152 -12.36 -2.21 -3.39
C PHE A 152 -13.84 -2.33 -2.99
N ILE A 153 -14.71 -2.45 -4.00
CA ILE A 153 -16.13 -2.74 -3.83
C ILE A 153 -16.46 -3.98 -4.65
N ASN A 154 -16.99 -5.02 -4.01
CA ASN A 154 -17.31 -6.30 -4.66
C ASN A 154 -16.14 -6.88 -5.48
N GLY A 155 -14.90 -6.69 -5.00
CA GLY A 155 -13.67 -7.12 -5.68
C GLY A 155 -13.15 -6.15 -6.76
N VAL A 156 -13.89 -5.11 -7.12
CA VAL A 156 -13.45 -4.09 -8.10
C VAL A 156 -12.61 -3.02 -7.42
N ASN A 157 -11.40 -2.78 -7.91
CA ASN A 157 -10.49 -1.75 -7.41
C ASN A 157 -11.00 -0.35 -7.77
N LEU A 158 -11.32 0.45 -6.75
CA LEU A 158 -11.79 1.84 -6.89
C LEU A 158 -10.64 2.84 -7.05
N GLY A 159 -9.41 2.43 -6.77
CA GLY A 159 -8.22 3.26 -6.81
C GLY A 159 -7.62 3.48 -5.43
N ARG A 160 -6.79 4.52 -5.35
CA ARG A 160 -6.00 4.86 -4.15
C ARG A 160 -6.58 6.07 -3.44
N TYR A 161 -6.51 6.03 -2.13
CA TYR A 161 -6.79 7.18 -1.28
C TYR A 161 -5.51 7.61 -0.56
N SER A 162 -5.39 8.91 -0.29
CA SER A 162 -4.28 9.47 0.49
C SER A 162 -4.72 10.80 1.10
N ARG A 163 -4.90 10.85 2.42
CA ARG A 163 -5.43 12.02 3.14
C ARG A 163 -4.59 13.28 2.95
N GLY A 164 -3.27 13.12 2.77
CA GLY A 164 -2.34 14.22 2.50
C GLY A 164 -2.12 14.54 1.02
N ALA A 165 -2.82 13.88 0.08
CA ALA A 165 -2.68 14.16 -1.35
C ALA A 165 -3.59 15.33 -1.77
N PRO A 166 -3.25 16.07 -2.85
CA PRO A 166 -4.11 17.11 -3.40
C PRO A 166 -5.35 16.56 -4.13
N ALA A 167 -5.45 15.25 -4.32
CA ALA A 167 -6.62 14.60 -4.92
C ALA A 167 -7.75 14.43 -3.89
N PRO A 168 -9.01 14.28 -4.33
CA PRO A 168 -10.11 13.92 -3.44
C PRO A 168 -9.78 12.67 -2.61
N PHE A 169 -10.07 12.72 -1.32
CA PHE A 169 -9.80 11.61 -0.41
C PHE A 169 -10.84 10.50 -0.56
N ASP A 170 -12.12 10.88 -0.72
CA ASP A 170 -13.22 9.95 -0.97
C ASP A 170 -13.19 9.44 -2.42
N LEU A 171 -13.63 8.19 -2.60
CA LEU A 171 -13.56 7.52 -3.90
C LEU A 171 -14.95 7.40 -4.52
N TYR A 172 -15.04 7.75 -5.80
CA TYR A 172 -16.27 7.54 -6.58
C TYR A 172 -16.57 6.06 -6.75
N VAL A 173 -17.83 5.69 -6.55
CA VAL A 173 -18.36 4.33 -6.73
C VAL A 173 -19.44 4.38 -7.80
N PRO A 174 -19.14 3.91 -9.03
CA PRO A 174 -20.16 3.73 -10.06
C PRO A 174 -21.26 2.80 -9.59
N LYS A 175 -22.52 3.10 -9.91
CA LYS A 175 -23.66 2.24 -9.58
C LYS A 175 -23.52 0.82 -10.12
N ASP A 176 -22.83 0.66 -11.26
CA ASP A 176 -22.62 -0.63 -11.92
C ASP A 176 -21.68 -1.55 -11.13
N TYR A 177 -20.95 -1.01 -10.15
CA TYR A 177 -20.13 -1.82 -9.23
C TYR A 177 -20.91 -2.25 -7.97
N LEU A 178 -22.14 -1.76 -7.81
CA LEU A 178 -23.04 -2.09 -6.72
C LEU A 178 -24.07 -3.13 -7.17
N ARG A 179 -24.68 -3.78 -6.19
CA ARG A 179 -25.86 -4.65 -6.35
C ARG A 179 -26.86 -4.35 -5.24
N GLU A 180 -28.14 -4.64 -5.50
CA GLU A 180 -29.14 -4.61 -4.44
C GLU A 180 -28.77 -5.65 -3.36
N GLY A 181 -28.93 -5.28 -2.10
CA GLY A 181 -28.54 -6.10 -0.96
C GLY A 181 -27.09 -5.86 -0.52
N SER A 182 -26.39 -6.94 -0.16
CA SER A 182 -25.08 -6.87 0.50
C SER A 182 -23.94 -6.66 -0.50
N ASN A 183 -23.16 -5.60 -0.29
CA ASN A 183 -21.98 -5.24 -1.06
C ASN A 183 -20.76 -5.30 -0.15
N GLN A 184 -19.72 -5.98 -0.61
CA GLN A 184 -18.47 -6.11 0.14
C GLN A 184 -17.58 -4.90 -0.11
N VAL A 185 -17.05 -4.32 0.95
CA VAL A 185 -16.02 -3.28 0.91
C VAL A 185 -14.74 -3.85 1.49
N VAL A 186 -13.62 -3.72 0.77
CA VAL A 186 -12.30 -4.07 1.28
C VAL A 186 -11.39 -2.85 1.17
N LEU A 187 -10.68 -2.53 2.25
CA LEU A 187 -9.64 -1.50 2.27
C LEU A 187 -8.30 -2.16 2.55
N LEU A 188 -7.29 -1.87 1.73
CA LEU A 188 -5.89 -2.07 2.11
C LEU A 188 -5.39 -0.74 2.69
N GLU A 189 -5.33 -0.65 4.02
CA GLU A 189 -4.77 0.50 4.72
C GLU A 189 -3.29 0.28 4.95
N MET A 190 -2.48 1.22 4.49
CA MET A 190 -1.03 1.10 4.55
C MET A 190 -0.50 1.57 5.91
N ASP A 191 -1.19 2.50 6.58
CA ASP A 191 -0.77 3.09 7.86
C ASP A 191 -1.97 3.17 8.84
N PRO A 192 -2.33 2.03 9.46
CA PRO A 192 -3.53 1.90 10.30
C PRO A 192 -3.37 2.46 11.74
N THR A 193 -2.21 3.02 12.09
CA THR A 193 -1.85 3.45 13.45
C THR A 193 -1.94 4.95 13.71
N MET A 194 -2.59 5.74 12.82
CA MET A 194 -2.86 7.17 13.06
C MET A 194 -4.23 7.43 13.68
#